data_AF-A0A9P7Z9M5-F1
#
_entry.id   AF-A0A9P7Z9M5-F1
#
_cell.length_a   1.000
_cell.length_b   1.000
_cell.length_c   1.000
_cell.angle_alpha   90.00
_cell.angle_beta   90.00
_cell.angle_gamma   90.00
#
_symmetry.space_group_name_H-M   'P 1'
#
loop_
_entity.id
_entity.type
_entity.pdbx_description
1 polymer ?
#
loop_
_entity_poly.entity_id
_entity_poly.type
_entity_poly.pdbx_seq_one_letter_code
_entity_poly.pdbx_strand_id
1 'polypeptide(L)'
;FEMEDTANHFFEKYLNHGSNIPSLADIVQFNKDNAALCFPAPGQAWLAQALEEKPAEGTKAYKAAFIHMCQVGNLAEQVFEGHNFDILLAPLDSNACALSTVSGCPIANVPLERFNYKGEFSRHFELAVLAKRGGVVDLLRFMAALEAHFPKRKIPGSSLFSMALT
;
A
#
# COMPACT_ATOMS: atom_id res chain seq x y z
N PHE A 1 -8.68 -2.98 -10.89
CA PHE A 1 -9.50 -3.11 -12.11
C PHE A 1 -9.32 -1.95 -13.08
N GLU A 2 -8.96 -0.75 -12.63
CA GLU A 2 -8.77 0.44 -13.49
C GLU A 2 -7.32 0.63 -13.98
N MET A 3 -6.45 -0.39 -13.84
CA MET A 3 -5.00 -0.19 -13.90
C MET A 3 -4.48 0.32 -15.26
N GLU A 4 -5.03 -0.12 -16.39
CA GLU A 4 -4.58 0.35 -17.71
C GLU A 4 -5.02 1.78 -17.99
N ASP A 5 -6.32 2.08 -17.90
CA ASP A 5 -6.86 3.41 -18.22
C ASP A 5 -6.30 4.48 -17.27
N THR A 6 -6.22 4.17 -15.97
CA THR A 6 -5.61 5.08 -14.98
C THR A 6 -4.13 5.29 -15.25
N ALA A 7 -3.38 4.24 -15.58
CA ALA A 7 -1.95 4.37 -15.91
C ALA A 7 -1.74 5.19 -17.18
N ASN A 8 -2.49 4.90 -18.25
CA ASN A 8 -2.39 5.62 -19.50
C ASN A 8 -2.79 7.10 -19.35
N HIS A 9 -3.86 7.39 -18.59
CA HIS A 9 -4.21 8.78 -18.27
C HIS A 9 -3.11 9.48 -17.47
N PHE A 10 -2.48 8.78 -16.52
CA PHE A 10 -1.35 9.33 -15.78
C PHE A 10 -0.17 9.64 -16.71
N PHE A 11 0.18 8.72 -17.62
CA PHE A 11 1.27 8.93 -18.57
C PHE A 11 1.00 10.09 -19.51
N GLU A 12 -0.20 10.17 -20.10
CA GLU A 12 -0.60 11.28 -20.96
C GLU A 12 -0.48 12.64 -20.24
N LYS A 13 -0.91 12.70 -18.98
CA LYS A 13 -1.04 13.95 -18.25
C LYS A 13 0.24 14.40 -17.55
N TYR A 14 1.06 13.46 -17.09
CA TYR A 14 2.17 13.75 -16.16
C TYR A 14 3.55 13.30 -16.67
N LEU A 15 3.64 12.47 -17.71
CA LEU A 15 4.94 12.19 -18.33
C LEU A 15 5.26 13.21 -19.42
N ASN A 16 6.55 13.54 -19.50
CA ASN A 16 7.10 14.43 -20.50
C ASN A 16 6.85 13.85 -21.90
N HIS A 17 6.41 14.66 -22.86
CA HIS A 17 6.14 14.25 -24.25
C HIS A 17 7.37 13.69 -25.00
N GLY A 18 8.54 13.66 -24.37
CA GLY A 18 9.75 13.00 -24.86
C GLY A 18 9.99 11.59 -24.32
N SER A 19 9.07 11.01 -23.54
CA SER A 19 9.16 9.60 -23.13
C SER A 19 8.90 8.68 -24.32
N ASN A 20 9.79 7.70 -24.55
CA ASN A 20 9.57 6.64 -25.53
C ASN A 20 8.64 5.52 -25.03
N ILE A 21 8.12 5.65 -23.81
CA ILE A 21 7.21 4.69 -23.17
C ILE A 21 5.97 5.48 -22.70
N PRO A 22 4.98 5.72 -23.58
CA PRO A 22 3.81 6.53 -23.26
C PRO A 22 2.63 5.74 -22.66
N SER A 23 2.68 4.41 -22.62
CA SER A 23 1.56 3.59 -22.14
C SER A 23 1.99 2.40 -21.28
N LEU A 24 1.02 1.79 -20.59
CA LEU A 24 1.21 0.53 -19.88
C LEU A 24 1.60 -0.60 -20.85
N ALA A 25 1.03 -0.61 -22.06
CA ALA A 25 1.39 -1.58 -23.09
C ALA A 25 2.86 -1.45 -23.51
N ASP A 26 3.36 -0.21 -23.64
CA ASP A 26 4.77 0.05 -23.96
C ASP A 26 5.69 -0.38 -22.82
N ILE A 27 5.29 -0.20 -21.56
CA ILE A 27 6.03 -0.74 -20.40
C ILE A 27 6.13 -2.26 -20.49
N VAL A 28 5.00 -2.93 -20.76
CA VAL A 28 4.97 -4.39 -20.84
C VAL A 28 5.86 -4.90 -21.98
N GLN A 29 5.84 -4.21 -23.13
CA GLN A 29 6.67 -4.55 -24.28
C GLN A 29 8.16 -4.27 -24.01
N PHE A 30 8.49 -3.11 -23.47
CA PHE A 30 9.86 -2.76 -23.07
C PHE A 30 10.45 -3.80 -22.12
N ASN A 31 9.70 -4.22 -21.11
CA ASN A 31 10.10 -5.25 -20.17
C ASN A 31 10.34 -6.62 -20.83
N LYS A 32 9.55 -6.98 -21.87
CA LYS A 32 9.76 -8.21 -22.66
C LYS A 32 11.05 -8.13 -23.48
N ASP A 33 11.27 -7.01 -24.16
CA ASP A 33 12.44 -6.79 -25.02
C ASP A 33 13.74 -6.67 -24.21
N ASN A 34 13.64 -6.33 -22.93
CA ASN A 34 14.76 -6.12 -22.01
C ASN A 34 14.73 -7.08 -20.81
N ALA A 35 14.25 -8.31 -20.98
CA ALA A 35 14.03 -9.24 -19.87
C ALA A 35 15.27 -9.47 -18.98
N ALA A 36 16.47 -9.48 -19.56
CA ALA A 36 17.73 -9.62 -18.82
C ALA A 36 18.04 -8.43 -17.90
N LEU A 37 17.53 -7.24 -18.23
CA LEU A 37 17.65 -6.02 -17.42
C LEU A 37 16.49 -5.87 -16.43
N CYS A 38 15.28 -6.26 -16.84
CA CYS A 38 14.04 -5.97 -16.13
C CYS A 38 13.58 -7.09 -15.18
N PHE A 39 14.09 -8.33 -15.28
CA PHE A 39 13.60 -9.45 -14.46
C PHE A 39 14.69 -10.29 -13.76
N PRO A 40 14.56 -10.39 -12.43
CA PRO A 40 14.38 -11.69 -11.76
C PRO A 40 13.00 -11.80 -11.09
N ALA A 41 12.55 -13.05 -10.85
CA ALA A 41 11.16 -13.42 -10.53
C ALA A 41 10.53 -12.80 -9.25
N PRO A 42 9.18 -12.72 -9.16
CA PRO A 42 8.19 -13.13 -10.16
C PRO A 42 7.83 -11.96 -11.08
N GLY A 43 7.88 -12.19 -12.40
CA GLY A 43 7.77 -11.15 -13.42
C GLY A 43 6.41 -10.44 -13.51
N GLN A 44 6.29 -9.58 -14.54
CA GLN A 44 5.20 -8.61 -14.78
C GLN A 44 3.79 -9.18 -15.06
N ALA A 45 3.44 -10.34 -14.51
CA ALA A 45 2.17 -11.01 -14.77
C ALA A 45 0.96 -10.10 -14.49
N TRP A 46 0.99 -9.29 -13.43
CA TRP A 46 -0.11 -8.36 -13.12
C TRP A 46 -0.24 -7.21 -14.12
N LEU A 47 0.87 -6.75 -14.71
CA LEU A 47 0.83 -5.72 -15.76
C LEU A 47 0.25 -6.31 -17.06
N ALA A 48 0.65 -7.53 -17.41
CA ALA A 48 0.08 -8.24 -18.56
C ALA A 48 -1.42 -8.54 -18.36
N GLN A 49 -1.80 -9.04 -17.18
CA GLN A 49 -3.19 -9.30 -16.82
C GLN A 49 -4.04 -8.03 -16.88
N ALA A 50 -3.49 -6.87 -16.48
CA ALA A 50 -4.19 -5.59 -16.57
C ALA A 50 -4.53 -5.18 -18.02
N LEU A 51 -3.76 -5.65 -19.01
CA LEU A 51 -4.02 -5.43 -20.44
C LEU A 51 -4.99 -6.48 -21.01
N GLU A 52 -4.85 -7.74 -20.60
CA GLU A 52 -5.56 -8.88 -21.17
C GLU A 52 -6.96 -9.09 -20.58
N GLU A 53 -7.12 -8.86 -19.27
CA GLU A 53 -8.34 -9.15 -18.51
C GLU A 53 -9.05 -7.89 -18.04
N LYS A 54 -9.24 -6.92 -18.94
CA LYS A 54 -9.99 -5.69 -18.64
C LYS A 54 -11.47 -6.01 -18.48
N PRO A 55 -12.05 -5.99 -17.26
CA PRO A 55 -13.49 -6.04 -17.14
C PRO A 55 -13.99 -4.70 -17.65
N ALA A 56 -14.79 -4.70 -18.74
CA ALA A 56 -15.35 -3.46 -19.24
C ALA A 56 -16.08 -2.73 -18.11
N GLU A 57 -15.86 -1.42 -18.02
CA GLU A 57 -16.54 -0.58 -17.05
C GLU A 57 -18.05 -0.79 -17.20
N GLY A 58 -18.72 -0.97 -16.07
CA GLY A 58 -20.16 -1.20 -16.05
C GLY A 58 -20.62 -2.65 -16.28
N THR A 59 -19.70 -3.61 -16.50
CA THR A 59 -20.03 -5.04 -16.43
C THR A 59 -20.59 -5.42 -15.06
N LYS A 60 -21.40 -6.49 -15.01
CA LYS A 60 -21.97 -6.99 -13.75
C LYS A 60 -20.88 -7.34 -12.74
N ALA A 61 -19.80 -7.97 -13.18
CA ALA A 61 -18.67 -8.34 -12.32
C ALA A 61 -17.96 -7.11 -11.74
N TYR A 62 -17.68 -6.10 -12.57
CA TYR A 62 -17.08 -4.85 -12.13
C TYR A 62 -17.96 -4.13 -11.09
N LYS A 63 -19.25 -3.94 -11.42
CA LYS A 63 -20.22 -3.30 -10.51
C LYS A 63 -20.33 -4.05 -9.19
N ALA A 64 -20.38 -5.39 -9.22
CA ALA A 64 -20.44 -6.20 -8.01
C ALA A 64 -19.18 -6.05 -7.15
N ALA A 65 -17.99 -6.07 -7.76
CA ALA A 65 -16.73 -5.85 -7.06
C ALA A 65 -16.65 -4.44 -6.44
N PHE A 66 -17.07 -3.42 -7.18
CA PHE A 66 -17.10 -2.04 -6.68
C PHE A 66 -18.08 -1.86 -5.51
N ILE A 67 -19.31 -2.39 -5.64
CA ILE A 67 -20.31 -2.35 -4.55
C ILE A 67 -19.77 -3.07 -3.31
N HIS A 68 -19.16 -4.24 -3.49
CA HIS A 68 -18.56 -4.98 -2.38
C HIS A 68 -17.45 -4.17 -1.69
N MET A 69 -16.56 -3.53 -2.47
CA MET A 69 -15.53 -2.65 -1.94
C MET A 69 -16.12 -1.51 -1.11
N CYS A 70 -17.18 -0.84 -1.59
CA CYS A 70 -17.87 0.20 -0.83
C CYS A 70 -18.52 -0.33 0.45
N GLN A 71 -19.12 -1.53 0.41
CA GLN A 71 -19.69 -2.16 1.60
C GLN A 71 -18.62 -2.44 2.66
N VAL A 72 -17.46 -2.98 2.26
CA VAL A 72 -16.33 -3.20 3.17
C VAL A 72 -15.81 -1.87 3.73
N GLY A 73 -15.72 -0.83 2.90
CA GLY A 73 -15.35 0.51 3.35
C GLY A 73 -16.28 1.07 4.44
N ASN A 74 -17.59 0.90 4.27
CA ASN A 74 -18.60 1.35 5.24
C ASN A 74 -18.54 0.58 6.56
N LEU A 75 -18.10 -0.68 6.57
CA LEU A 75 -17.94 -1.45 7.82
C LEU A 75 -16.92 -0.80 8.76
N ALA A 76 -15.87 -0.17 8.23
CA ALA A 76 -14.88 0.52 9.06
C ALA A 76 -15.52 1.69 9.83
N GLU A 77 -16.36 2.49 9.17
CA GLU A 77 -17.07 3.60 9.81
C GLU A 77 -18.05 3.10 10.88
N GLN A 78 -18.78 2.02 10.59
CA GLN A 78 -19.68 1.39 11.57
C GLN A 78 -18.96 0.90 12.82
N VAL A 79 -17.72 0.42 12.71
CA VAL A 79 -16.91 0.02 13.87
C VAL A 79 -16.55 1.24 14.73
N PHE A 80 -16.12 2.35 14.12
CA PHE A 80 -15.82 3.57 14.87
C PHE A 80 -17.06 4.13 15.57
N GLU A 81 -18.20 4.22 14.87
CA GLU A 81 -19.45 4.75 15.41
C GLU A 81 -20.07 3.83 16.46
N GLY A 82 -20.15 2.52 16.17
CA GLY A 82 -20.81 1.53 17.03
C GLY A 82 -20.10 1.31 18.36
N HIS A 83 -18.79 1.55 18.42
CA HIS A 83 -17.99 1.40 19.64
C HIS A 83 -17.51 2.72 20.24
N ASN A 84 -17.83 3.86 19.59
CA ASN A 84 -17.39 5.19 20.01
C ASN A 84 -15.85 5.29 20.21
N PHE A 85 -15.10 4.79 19.22
CA PHE A 85 -13.64 4.88 19.17
C PHE A 85 -13.19 5.97 18.20
N ASP A 86 -12.06 6.62 18.51
CA ASP A 86 -11.41 7.58 17.59
C ASP A 86 -10.27 6.95 16.79
N ILE A 87 -9.64 5.91 17.36
CA ILE A 87 -8.46 5.23 16.82
C ILE A 87 -8.64 3.71 16.92
N LEU A 88 -8.22 3.00 15.88
CA LEU A 88 -8.11 1.54 15.82
C LEU A 88 -6.66 1.13 15.58
N LEU A 89 -6.18 0.14 16.33
CA LEU A 89 -4.81 -0.38 16.23
C LEU A 89 -4.82 -1.81 15.68
N ALA A 90 -3.90 -2.11 14.78
CA ALA A 90 -3.68 -3.46 14.27
C ALA A 90 -2.20 -3.70 13.98
N PRO A 91 -1.72 -4.96 13.95
CA PRO A 91 -0.40 -5.27 13.38
C PRO A 91 -0.32 -4.73 11.95
N LEU A 92 0.80 -4.11 11.56
CA LEU A 92 0.95 -3.55 10.22
C LEU A 92 0.78 -4.61 9.11
N ASP A 93 1.23 -5.83 9.41
CA ASP A 93 1.14 -7.02 8.56
C ASP A 93 -0.32 -7.50 8.30
N SER A 94 -1.31 -6.86 8.93
CA SER A 94 -2.73 -7.19 8.77
C SER A 94 -3.34 -6.50 7.54
N ASN A 95 -4.65 -6.70 7.33
CA ASN A 95 -5.42 -6.03 6.27
C ASN A 95 -5.71 -4.54 6.56
N ALA A 96 -5.02 -3.91 7.52
CA ALA A 96 -5.21 -2.52 7.91
C ALA A 96 -5.05 -1.52 6.75
N CYS A 97 -4.03 -1.70 5.91
CA CYS A 97 -3.80 -0.83 4.75
C CYS A 97 -4.91 -0.98 3.71
N ALA A 98 -5.35 -2.21 3.44
CA ALA A 98 -6.47 -2.47 2.55
C ALA A 98 -7.77 -1.84 3.09
N LEU A 99 -8.03 -1.99 4.39
CA LEU A 99 -9.20 -1.40 5.05
C LEU A 99 -9.20 0.14 4.96
N SER A 100 -8.08 0.78 5.31
CA SER A 100 -7.90 2.24 5.16
C SER A 100 -8.13 2.70 3.72
N THR A 101 -7.58 1.97 2.75
CA THR A 101 -7.73 2.27 1.32
C THR A 101 -9.20 2.27 0.89
N VAL A 102 -9.96 1.23 1.27
CA VAL A 102 -11.35 1.09 0.84
C VAL A 102 -12.33 1.95 1.65
N SER A 103 -12.03 2.25 2.92
CA SER A 103 -12.88 3.10 3.76
C SER A 103 -12.57 4.59 3.62
N GLY A 104 -11.38 4.97 3.15
CA GLY A 104 -10.92 6.36 3.19
C GLY A 104 -10.58 6.85 4.61
N CYS A 105 -10.50 5.95 5.60
CA CYS A 105 -10.00 6.25 6.92
C CYS A 105 -8.49 6.52 6.83
N PRO A 106 -7.96 7.62 7.42
CA PRO A 106 -6.52 7.85 7.44
C PRO A 106 -5.80 6.79 8.28
N ILE A 107 -4.60 6.41 7.84
CA ILE A 107 -3.73 5.43 8.48
C ILE A 107 -2.33 6.02 8.70
N ALA A 108 -1.71 5.68 9.83
CA ALA A 108 -0.29 5.89 10.08
C ALA A 108 0.35 4.62 10.62
N ASN A 109 1.66 4.50 10.43
CA ASN A 109 2.44 3.41 11.00
C ASN A 109 3.31 3.97 12.12
N VAL A 110 3.30 3.28 13.27
CA VAL A 110 4.13 3.63 14.42
C VAL A 110 5.08 2.48 14.76
N PRO A 111 6.38 2.76 15.00
CA PRO A 111 7.32 1.73 15.37
C PRO A 111 7.05 1.25 16.79
N LEU A 112 7.05 -0.08 17.01
CA LEU A 112 7.06 -0.66 18.35
C LEU A 112 8.47 -1.06 18.74
N GLU A 113 8.99 -2.14 18.16
CA GLU A 113 10.35 -2.59 18.42
C GLU A 113 10.89 -3.48 17.30
N ARG A 114 12.00 -4.16 17.58
CA ARG A 114 12.58 -5.19 16.71
C ARG A 114 12.30 -6.55 17.30
N PHE A 115 11.71 -7.41 16.49
CA PHE A 115 11.64 -8.83 16.76
C PHE A 115 13.00 -9.44 16.42
N ASN A 116 13.62 -10.09 17.41
CA ASN A 116 14.89 -10.80 17.23
C ASN A 116 14.63 -12.30 17.36
N TYR A 117 14.79 -13.03 16.27
CA TYR A 117 14.74 -14.48 16.25
C TYR A 117 16.14 -15.04 16.17
N LYS A 118 16.55 -15.75 17.25
CA LYS A 118 17.85 -16.44 17.37
C LYS A 118 19.09 -15.57 17.10
N GLY A 119 19.00 -14.24 17.27
CA GLY A 119 20.14 -13.33 17.09
C GLY A 119 20.57 -13.07 15.64
N GLU A 120 20.08 -13.84 14.67
CA GLU A 120 20.44 -13.72 13.25
C GLU A 120 19.36 -12.98 12.45
N PHE A 121 18.09 -13.19 12.78
CA PHE A 121 16.98 -12.56 12.09
C PHE A 121 16.40 -11.45 12.97
N SER A 122 16.59 -10.21 12.53
CA SER A 122 16.11 -9.03 13.24
C SER A 122 15.24 -8.19 12.30
N ARG A 123 13.93 -8.11 12.57
CA ARG A 123 12.99 -7.29 11.80
C ARG A 123 12.28 -6.29 12.70
N HIS A 124 12.01 -5.09 12.20
CA HIS A 124 11.08 -4.19 12.88
C HIS A 124 9.67 -4.77 12.78
N PHE A 125 8.87 -4.54 13.82
CA PHE A 125 7.42 -4.73 13.76
C PHE A 125 6.74 -3.45 14.22
N GLU A 126 5.62 -3.15 13.58
CA GLU A 126 4.97 -1.85 13.63
C GLU A 126 3.47 -2.05 13.87
N LEU A 127 2.82 -1.03 14.40
CA LEU A 127 1.37 -0.96 14.42
C LEU A 127 0.88 -0.06 13.31
N ALA A 128 -0.15 -0.53 12.60
CA ALA A 128 -1.04 0.32 11.85
C ALA A 128 -2.02 0.99 12.82
N VAL A 129 -2.15 2.31 12.70
CA VAL A 129 -3.04 3.17 13.47
C VAL A 129 -4.02 3.78 12.49
N LEU A 130 -5.29 3.39 12.57
CA LEU A 130 -6.35 3.97 11.75
C LEU A 130 -7.13 4.97 12.61
N ALA A 131 -7.48 6.12 12.04
CA ALA A 131 -8.46 7.02 12.65
C ALA A 131 -9.76 7.01 11.84
N LYS A 132 -10.86 7.45 12.47
CA LYS A 132 -12.11 7.72 11.75
C LYS A 132 -11.89 8.69 10.59
N ARG A 133 -12.79 8.70 9.60
CA ARG A 133 -12.69 9.62 8.45
C ARG A 133 -12.59 11.08 8.94
N GLY A 134 -11.62 11.83 8.42
CA GLY A 134 -11.31 13.20 8.87
C GLY A 134 -10.50 13.29 10.17
N GLY A 135 -10.22 12.18 10.85
CA GLY A 135 -9.52 12.09 12.14
C GLY A 135 -8.00 12.23 12.07
N VAL A 136 -7.45 12.96 11.10
CA VAL A 136 -5.98 13.13 10.94
C VAL A 136 -5.35 13.78 12.17
N VAL A 137 -6.07 14.69 12.83
CA VAL A 137 -5.59 15.34 14.06
C VAL A 137 -5.44 14.34 15.20
N ASP A 138 -6.39 13.44 15.37
CA ASP A 138 -6.35 12.42 16.43
C ASP A 138 -5.24 11.40 16.17
N LEU A 139 -5.01 11.07 14.89
CA LEU A 139 -3.89 10.26 14.45
C LEU A 139 -2.54 10.89 14.81
N LEU A 140 -2.35 12.18 14.52
CA LEU A 140 -1.12 12.92 14.87
C LEU A 140 -0.92 13.02 16.39
N ARG A 141 -2.00 13.27 17.15
CA ARG A 141 -1.96 13.28 18.62
C ARG A 141 -1.53 11.93 19.17
N PHE A 142 -2.06 10.84 18.63
CA PHE A 142 -1.68 9.49 19.02
C PHE A 142 -0.19 9.25 18.75
N MET A 143 0.30 9.59 17.55
CA MET A 143 1.71 9.42 17.20
C MET A 143 2.64 10.22 18.13
N ALA A 144 2.30 11.48 18.42
CA ALA A 144 3.07 12.32 19.34
C ALA A 144 3.06 11.77 20.77
N ALA A 145 1.91 11.29 21.24
CA ALA A 145 1.81 10.65 22.56
C ALA A 145 2.65 9.37 22.63
N LEU A 146 2.64 8.55 21.57
CA LEU A 146 3.45 7.33 21.49
C LEU A 146 4.94 7.67 21.52
N GLU A 147 5.39 8.64 20.71
CA GLU A 147 6.80 9.06 20.71
C GLU A 147 7.26 9.61 22.08
N ALA A 148 6.37 10.29 22.81
CA ALA A 148 6.69 10.84 24.12
C ALA A 148 6.81 9.78 25.23
N HIS A 149 6.15 8.64 25.10
CA HIS A 149 6.06 7.62 26.17
C HIS A 149 6.79 6.31 25.86
N PHE A 150 7.14 6.05 24.60
CA PHE A 150 7.85 4.85 24.19
C PHE A 150 9.32 5.16 23.87
N PRO A 151 10.22 4.15 23.95
CA PRO A 151 11.61 4.33 23.56
C PRO A 151 11.74 4.81 22.11
N LYS A 152 12.74 5.67 21.86
CA LYS A 152 13.04 6.12 20.50
C LYS A 152 13.33 4.94 19.58
N ARG A 153 12.84 5.02 18.34
CA ARG A 153 13.09 4.03 17.29
C ARG A 153 14.60 3.79 17.14
N LYS A 154 15.02 2.52 17.27
CA LYS A 154 16.40 2.10 16.99
C LYS A 154 16.68 2.27 15.50
N ILE A 155 17.71 3.02 15.15
CA ILE A 155 18.16 3.19 13.76
C ILE A 155 18.92 1.91 13.35
N PRO A 156 18.72 1.37 12.14
CA PRO A 156 19.52 0.26 11.65
C PRO A 156 21.02 0.58 11.76
N GLY A 157 21.81 -0.35 12.31
CA GLY A 157 23.27 -0.24 12.30
C GLY A 157 23.84 -0.37 10.88
N SER A 158 25.02 0.19 10.65
CA SER A 158 25.70 0.22 9.34
C SER A 158 26.02 -1.15 8.74
N SER A 159 25.99 -2.24 9.52
CA SER A 159 26.32 -3.60 9.04
C SER A 159 25.28 -4.20 8.08
N LEU A 160 24.03 -3.72 8.11
CA LEU A 160 22.97 -4.18 7.19
C LEU A 160 23.18 -3.76 5.73
N PHE A 161 24.00 -2.73 5.46
CA PHE A 161 24.30 -2.29 4.10
C PHE A 161 25.43 -3.08 3.43
N SER A 162 26.16 -3.93 4.16
CA SER A 162 27.28 -4.70 3.58
C SER A 162 26.85 -5.96 2.83
N MET A 163 25.64 -6.49 3.09
CA MET A 163 25.14 -7.73 2.45
C MET A 163 24.40 -7.48 1.14
N ALA A 164 24.18 -6.23 0.73
CA ALA A 164 23.48 -5.90 -0.51
C ALA A 164 24.42 -5.58 -1.70
N LEU A 165 25.74 -5.72 -1.53
CA LEU A 165 26.75 -5.34 -2.51
C LEU A 165 27.84 -6.42 -2.76
N THR A 166 27.59 -7.66 -2.37
CA THR A 166 28.46 -8.83 -2.69
C THR A 166 27.66 -9.88 -3.41
#